data_AF-A0A7S2IXY6-F1
#
_entry.id   AF-A0A7S2IXY6-F1
#
_cell.length_a   1.000
_cell.length_b   1.000
_cell.length_c   1.000
_cell.angle_alpha   90.00
_cell.angle_beta   90.00
_cell.angle_gamma   90.00
#
_symmetry.space_group_name_H-M   'P 1'
#
loop_
_entity.id
_entity.type
_entity.pdbx_description
1 polymer ?
#
loop_
_entity_poly.entity_id
_entity_poly.type
_entity_poly.pdbx_seq_one_letter_code
_entity_poly.pdbx_strand_id
1 'polypeptide(L)'
;MAPKAAARVKRTVTKRKALQRAPKVLGAKKGMALPKAPKLAQGIKAVAINLARRPDRWEKVSRSVGRQAPWLALERLDAVDGRVAPPPLKDVTKKWSTARLAELFFWYTTVTVPMSPGERGCCGSHIKAWRMAARGTRPLIVVEDDAVALPTFPSSLLQALKEAPRDTGMVFLSSKDRGTPKAVGKVLMEPSFVWTTVGYV
;
A
#
# COMPACT_ATOMS: atom_id res chain seq x y z
N MET A 1 -19.61 68.40 18.61
CA MET A 1 -19.11 68.62 17.23
C MET A 1 -18.17 67.48 16.85
N ALA A 2 -18.48 66.83 15.72
CA ALA A 2 -17.71 65.85 14.91
C ALA A 2 -17.25 64.51 15.54
N PRO A 3 -17.78 63.35 15.07
CA PRO A 3 -17.06 62.08 15.07
C PRO A 3 -16.24 61.92 13.77
N LYS A 4 -14.97 61.51 13.89
CA LYS A 4 -14.08 61.20 12.75
C LYS A 4 -14.50 59.88 12.10
N ALA A 5 -14.81 59.93 10.81
CA ALA A 5 -15.11 58.78 9.96
C ALA A 5 -13.85 57.94 9.68
N ALA A 6 -13.95 56.63 9.85
CA ALA A 6 -12.93 55.67 9.43
C ALA A 6 -13.11 55.35 7.94
N ALA A 7 -12.10 55.69 7.13
CA ALA A 7 -12.07 55.41 5.70
C ALA A 7 -11.81 53.91 5.43
N ARG A 8 -12.76 53.27 4.76
CA ARG A 8 -12.72 51.86 4.34
C ARG A 8 -11.95 51.74 3.01
N VAL A 9 -10.71 51.26 3.06
CA VAL A 9 -9.89 50.99 1.87
C VAL A 9 -10.47 49.79 1.12
N LYS A 10 -10.95 50.02 -0.12
CA LYS A 10 -11.39 48.97 -1.04
C LYS A 10 -10.16 48.29 -1.65
N ARG A 11 -9.90 47.03 -1.29
CA ARG A 11 -8.91 46.17 -1.98
C ARG A 11 -9.51 45.66 -3.29
N THR A 12 -9.00 46.15 -4.40
CA THR A 12 -9.26 45.68 -5.77
C THR A 12 -8.59 44.33 -5.97
N VAL A 13 -9.38 43.28 -6.26
CA VAL A 13 -8.88 41.95 -6.61
C VAL A 13 -8.60 41.90 -8.11
N THR A 14 -7.34 41.98 -8.50
CA THR A 14 -6.89 41.80 -9.88
C THR A 14 -6.87 40.31 -10.22
N LYS A 15 -7.74 39.87 -11.13
CA LYS A 15 -7.76 38.51 -11.69
C LYS A 15 -6.50 38.27 -12.54
N ARG A 16 -5.54 37.51 -12.04
CA ARG A 16 -4.47 36.93 -12.86
C ARG A 16 -4.99 35.67 -13.57
N LYS A 17 -5.14 35.72 -14.90
CA LYS A 17 -5.30 34.53 -15.75
C LYS A 17 -3.96 33.79 -15.80
N ALA A 18 -3.82 32.72 -15.02
CA ALA A 18 -2.75 31.76 -15.20
C ALA A 18 -3.19 30.72 -16.24
N LEU A 19 -2.63 30.79 -17.45
CA LEU A 19 -2.64 29.71 -18.42
C LEU A 19 -1.82 28.54 -17.86
N GLN A 20 -2.45 27.63 -17.14
CA GLN A 20 -1.85 26.36 -16.77
C GLN A 20 -1.88 25.45 -18.00
N ARG A 21 -0.74 25.37 -18.70
CA ARG A 21 -0.48 24.29 -19.65
C ARG A 21 -0.46 22.98 -18.85
N ALA A 22 -1.40 22.09 -19.16
CA ALA A 22 -1.38 20.73 -18.64
C ALA A 22 -0.01 20.08 -18.94
N PRO A 23 0.63 19.39 -17.97
CA PRO A 23 1.84 18.66 -18.26
C PRO A 23 1.52 17.58 -19.29
N LYS A 24 2.30 17.54 -20.38
CA LYS A 24 2.26 16.46 -21.36
C LYS A 24 2.44 15.14 -20.60
N VAL A 25 1.39 14.33 -20.59
CA VAL A 25 1.48 12.92 -20.22
C VAL A 25 2.53 12.31 -21.14
N LEU A 26 3.69 11.95 -20.59
CA LEU A 26 4.68 11.15 -21.29
C LEU A 26 3.96 9.86 -21.71
N GLY A 27 3.68 9.77 -23.01
CA GLY A 27 3.02 8.61 -23.60
C GLY A 27 3.76 7.35 -23.17
N ALA A 28 3.02 6.42 -22.56
CA ALA A 28 3.53 5.09 -22.28
C ALA A 28 4.05 4.51 -23.61
N LYS A 29 5.35 4.22 -23.68
CA LYS A 29 5.93 3.49 -24.81
C LYS A 29 5.24 2.12 -24.86
N LYS A 30 4.46 1.88 -25.91
CA LYS A 30 3.90 0.56 -26.24
C LYS A 30 5.03 -0.45 -26.39
N GLY A 31 4.93 -1.57 -25.68
CA GLY A 31 5.33 -2.88 -26.23
C GLY A 31 6.77 -3.37 -26.03
N MET A 32 7.54 -2.90 -25.05
CA MET A 32 8.72 -3.68 -24.64
C MET A 32 8.27 -4.84 -23.75
N ALA A 33 8.57 -6.07 -24.19
CA ALA A 33 8.42 -7.24 -23.34
C ALA A 33 9.23 -7.06 -22.05
N LEU A 34 8.64 -7.41 -20.91
CA LEU A 34 9.34 -7.35 -19.63
C LEU A 34 10.57 -8.26 -19.68
N PRO A 35 11.69 -7.87 -19.04
CA PRO A 35 12.84 -8.75 -18.90
C PRO A 35 12.42 -10.03 -18.15
N LYS A 36 13.10 -11.12 -18.46
CA LYS A 36 12.81 -12.43 -17.85
C LYS A 36 12.98 -12.37 -16.32
N ALA A 37 11.97 -12.84 -15.61
CA ALA A 37 12.03 -12.94 -14.15
C ALA A 37 13.12 -13.92 -13.69
N PRO A 38 13.80 -13.63 -12.56
CA PRO A 38 14.69 -14.57 -11.89
C PRO A 38 13.99 -15.90 -11.60
N LYS A 39 14.72 -17.02 -11.64
CA LYS A 39 14.15 -18.39 -11.51
C LYS A 39 13.18 -18.55 -10.34
N LEU A 40 13.53 -18.01 -9.17
CA LEU A 40 12.71 -18.10 -7.96
C LEU A 40 11.40 -17.27 -8.01
N ALA A 41 11.34 -16.25 -8.86
CA ALA A 41 10.18 -15.38 -9.00
C ALA A 41 9.40 -15.62 -10.32
N GLN A 42 9.78 -16.65 -11.10
CA GLN A 42 9.10 -16.97 -12.36
C GLN A 42 7.65 -17.39 -12.10
N GLY A 43 6.72 -16.71 -12.78
CA GLY A 43 5.29 -16.99 -12.67
C GLY A 43 4.61 -16.42 -11.42
N ILE A 44 5.35 -15.76 -10.52
CA ILE A 44 4.76 -14.99 -9.42
C ILE A 44 4.16 -13.71 -10.00
N LYS A 45 2.88 -13.49 -9.75
CA LYS A 45 2.20 -12.24 -10.14
C LYS A 45 2.37 -11.19 -9.06
N ALA A 46 2.25 -9.91 -9.44
CA ALA A 46 2.24 -8.81 -8.50
C ALA A 46 1.05 -7.89 -8.72
N VAL A 47 0.43 -7.46 -7.62
CA VAL A 47 -0.65 -6.49 -7.64
C VAL A 47 -0.40 -5.36 -6.65
N ALA A 48 -0.76 -4.13 -7.03
CA ALA A 48 -0.86 -3.01 -6.10
C ALA A 48 -2.32 -2.70 -5.77
N ILE A 49 -2.67 -2.70 -4.50
CA ILE A 49 -3.96 -2.23 -4.00
C ILE A 49 -4.00 -0.71 -4.17
N ASN A 50 -4.86 -0.21 -5.05
CA ASN A 50 -4.97 1.21 -5.35
C ASN A 50 -6.42 1.64 -5.54
N LEU A 51 -6.79 2.78 -4.96
CA LEU A 51 -8.08 3.41 -5.20
C LEU A 51 -8.08 4.04 -6.60
N ALA A 52 -9.11 3.75 -7.40
CA ALA A 52 -9.23 4.29 -8.77
C ALA A 52 -9.12 5.82 -8.86
N ARG A 53 -9.56 6.55 -7.80
CA ARG A 53 -9.44 8.02 -7.71
C ARG A 53 -8.03 8.54 -7.37
N ARG A 54 -7.05 7.65 -7.14
CA ARG A 54 -5.66 7.99 -6.79
C ARG A 54 -4.67 7.51 -7.86
N PRO A 55 -4.79 8.00 -9.11
CA PRO A 55 -3.85 7.65 -10.18
C PRO A 55 -2.43 8.14 -9.86
N ASP A 56 -2.30 9.20 -9.05
CA ASP A 56 -1.01 9.72 -8.58
C ASP A 56 -0.23 8.70 -7.74
N ARG A 57 -0.92 7.92 -6.91
CA ARG A 57 -0.31 6.87 -6.09
C ARG A 57 0.05 5.65 -6.94
N TRP A 58 -0.85 5.26 -7.85
CA TRP A 58 -0.59 4.22 -8.83
C TRP A 58 0.68 4.49 -9.65
N GLU A 59 0.84 5.71 -10.16
CA GLU A 59 2.03 6.07 -10.94
C GLU A 59 3.31 5.97 -10.09
N LYS A 60 3.27 6.43 -8.84
CA LYS A 60 4.42 6.37 -7.92
C LYS A 60 4.86 4.93 -7.63
N VAL A 61 3.93 4.07 -7.21
CA VAL A 61 4.25 2.67 -6.89
C VAL A 61 4.70 1.92 -8.15
N SER A 62 4.03 2.11 -9.28
CA SER A 62 4.39 1.47 -10.56
C SER A 62 5.77 1.88 -11.04
N ARG A 63 6.10 3.17 -10.93
CA ARG A 63 7.43 3.69 -11.29
C ARG A 63 8.50 3.16 -10.36
N SER A 64 8.24 3.10 -9.06
CA SER A 64 9.18 2.59 -8.06
C SER A 64 9.46 1.10 -8.28
N VAL A 65 8.42 0.27 -8.39
CA VAL A 65 8.56 -1.17 -8.66
C VAL A 65 9.19 -1.41 -10.02
N GLY A 66 8.73 -0.75 -11.08
CA GLY A 66 9.30 -0.91 -12.43
C GLY A 66 10.77 -0.50 -12.53
N ARG A 67 11.22 0.46 -11.71
CA ARG A 67 12.63 0.84 -11.63
C ARG A 67 13.49 -0.24 -10.96
N GLN A 68 13.02 -0.82 -9.85
CA GLN A 68 13.83 -1.76 -9.08
C GLN A 68 13.68 -3.21 -9.55
N ALA A 69 12.47 -3.62 -9.89
CA ALA A 69 12.13 -4.97 -10.35
C ALA A 69 11.39 -4.89 -11.71
N PRO A 70 12.07 -4.48 -12.80
CA PRO A 70 11.44 -4.33 -14.12
C PRO A 70 10.87 -5.65 -14.68
N TRP A 71 11.30 -6.80 -14.14
CA TRP A 71 10.78 -8.12 -14.50
C TRP A 71 9.45 -8.46 -13.81
N LEU A 72 9.03 -7.67 -12.82
CA LEU A 72 7.81 -7.89 -12.07
C LEU A 72 6.66 -7.12 -12.73
N ALA A 73 5.74 -7.85 -13.36
CA ALA A 73 4.53 -7.29 -13.94
C ALA A 73 3.59 -6.84 -12.82
N LEU A 74 3.71 -5.58 -12.39
CA LEU A 74 2.81 -5.00 -11.40
C LEU A 74 1.50 -4.60 -12.06
N GLU A 75 0.41 -5.24 -11.64
CA GLU A 75 -0.94 -4.91 -12.06
C GLU A 75 -1.67 -4.10 -10.98
N ARG A 76 -2.67 -3.31 -11.38
CA ARG A 76 -3.52 -2.60 -10.43
C ARG A 76 -4.62 -3.54 -9.92
N LEU A 77 -4.72 -3.70 -8.61
CA LEU A 77 -5.90 -4.26 -7.96
C LEU A 77 -6.76 -3.11 -7.44
N ASP A 78 -7.95 -2.95 -8.01
CA ASP A 78 -8.87 -1.90 -7.58
C ASP A 78 -9.25 -2.10 -6.10
N ALA A 79 -8.88 -1.13 -5.28
CA ALA A 79 -9.14 -1.11 -3.85
C ALA A 79 -10.63 -0.85 -3.57
N VAL A 80 -11.10 -1.37 -2.45
CA VAL A 80 -12.42 -1.10 -1.89
C VAL A 80 -12.43 0.31 -1.30
N ASP A 81 -13.25 1.19 -1.87
CA ASP A 81 -13.47 2.50 -1.29
C ASP A 81 -14.54 2.44 -0.20
N GLY A 82 -14.10 2.28 1.06
CA GLY A 82 -15.03 2.11 2.16
C GLY A 82 -15.94 3.31 2.45
N ARG A 83 -15.67 4.49 1.85
CA ARG A 83 -16.57 5.67 1.92
C ARG A 83 -17.74 5.58 0.95
N VAL A 84 -17.53 4.95 -0.21
CA VAL A 84 -18.53 4.88 -1.30
C VAL A 84 -19.26 3.53 -1.26
N ALA A 85 -18.50 2.44 -1.14
CA ALA A 85 -19.00 1.08 -1.14
C ALA A 85 -18.27 0.29 -0.03
N PRO A 86 -18.69 0.44 1.25
CA PRO A 86 -18.09 -0.30 2.34
C PRO A 86 -18.18 -1.81 2.13
N PRO A 87 -17.17 -2.58 2.56
CA PRO A 87 -17.23 -4.04 2.46
C PRO A 87 -18.38 -4.60 3.31
N PRO A 88 -18.89 -5.79 2.96
CA PRO A 88 -19.99 -6.43 3.69
C PRO A 88 -19.53 -6.85 5.10
N LEU A 89 -20.47 -6.89 6.05
CA LEU A 89 -20.17 -7.18 7.46
C LEU A 89 -19.67 -8.60 7.70
N LYS A 90 -20.04 -9.55 6.83
CA LYS A 90 -19.52 -10.92 6.86
C LYS A 90 -18.02 -10.99 6.58
N ASP A 91 -17.47 -9.99 5.89
CA ASP A 91 -16.04 -9.93 5.56
C ASP A 91 -15.29 -9.01 6.52
N VAL A 92 -15.87 -7.86 6.87
CA VAL A 92 -15.19 -6.84 7.69
C VAL A 92 -16.15 -6.25 8.72
N THR A 93 -15.81 -6.42 9.99
CA THR A 93 -16.51 -5.84 11.16
C THR A 93 -16.57 -4.30 11.11
N LYS A 94 -17.37 -3.69 11.98
CA LYS A 94 -17.44 -2.23 12.19
C LYS A 94 -16.58 -1.76 13.36
N LYS A 95 -16.13 -2.65 14.23
CA LYS A 95 -15.39 -2.33 15.44
C LYS A 95 -14.31 -3.38 15.68
N TRP A 96 -13.18 -2.98 16.23
CA TRP A 96 -12.09 -3.86 16.63
C TRP A 96 -11.63 -3.54 18.05
N SER A 97 -10.99 -4.51 18.71
CA SER A 97 -10.50 -4.35 20.09
C SER A 97 -8.98 -4.18 20.09
N THR A 98 -8.48 -3.23 20.87
CA THR A 98 -7.04 -3.06 21.12
C THR A 98 -6.51 -3.99 22.21
N ALA A 99 -7.31 -4.91 22.76
CA ALA A 99 -6.90 -5.81 23.85
C ALA A 99 -5.58 -6.54 23.54
N ARG A 100 -5.45 -7.10 22.32
CA ARG A 100 -4.21 -7.76 21.90
C ARG A 100 -3.01 -6.81 21.84
N LEU A 101 -3.23 -5.54 21.49
CA LEU A 101 -2.16 -4.53 21.52
C LEU A 101 -1.78 -4.19 22.97
N ALA A 102 -2.74 -4.12 23.89
CA ALA A 102 -2.48 -3.88 25.31
C ALA A 102 -1.69 -5.02 25.98
N GLU A 103 -1.83 -6.26 25.50
CA GLU A 103 -0.97 -7.39 25.92
C GLU A 103 0.47 -7.26 25.43
N LEU A 104 0.68 -6.65 24.25
CA LEU A 104 1.99 -6.57 23.59
C LEU A 104 2.76 -5.28 23.91
N PHE A 105 2.05 -4.20 24.23
CA PHE A 105 2.61 -2.86 24.35
C PHE A 105 2.06 -2.16 25.58
N PHE A 106 2.93 -1.88 26.57
CA PHE A 106 2.53 -1.33 27.88
C PHE A 106 1.83 0.04 27.81
N TRP A 107 1.98 0.78 26.71
CA TRP A 107 1.35 2.08 26.49
C TRP A 107 -0.03 1.99 25.82
N TYR A 108 -0.52 0.79 25.52
CA TYR A 108 -1.87 0.58 24.98
C TYR A 108 -2.87 0.30 26.11
N THR A 109 -4.07 0.86 25.96
CA THR A 109 -5.23 0.51 26.79
C THR A 109 -6.23 -0.31 25.99
N THR A 110 -6.95 -1.20 26.67
CA THR A 110 -8.00 -2.00 26.07
C THR A 110 -9.23 -1.14 25.80
N VAL A 111 -9.53 -0.92 24.53
CA VAL A 111 -10.68 -0.17 24.05
C VAL A 111 -11.28 -0.84 22.82
N THR A 112 -12.58 -0.67 22.62
CA THR A 112 -13.25 -1.05 21.37
C THR A 112 -13.37 0.17 20.46
N VAL A 113 -12.72 0.12 19.32
CA VAL A 113 -12.59 1.25 18.39
C VAL A 113 -13.52 1.04 17.18
N PRO A 114 -14.39 2.01 16.84
CA PRO A 114 -15.10 2.01 15.57
C PRO A 114 -14.12 2.14 14.40
N MET A 115 -14.22 1.23 13.43
CA MET A 115 -13.42 1.31 12.21
C MET A 115 -13.91 2.47 11.34
N SER A 116 -12.99 3.33 10.96
CA SER A 116 -13.20 4.33 9.93
C SER A 116 -13.55 3.66 8.59
N PRO A 117 -14.22 4.38 7.67
CA PRO A 117 -14.43 3.90 6.30
C PRO A 117 -13.13 3.49 5.60
N GLY A 118 -12.02 4.20 5.88
CA GLY A 118 -10.71 3.90 5.31
C GLY A 118 -10.17 2.55 5.78
N GLU A 119 -10.20 2.28 7.09
CA GLU A 119 -9.76 1.00 7.67
C GLU A 119 -10.59 -0.16 7.12
N ARG A 120 -11.91 0.00 7.04
CA ARG A 120 -12.77 -1.04 6.46
C ARG A 120 -12.44 -1.27 4.99
N GLY A 121 -12.23 -0.21 4.21
CA GLY A 121 -11.81 -0.30 2.81
C GLY A 121 -10.46 -1.00 2.64
N CYS A 122 -9.49 -0.71 3.51
CA CYS A 122 -8.20 -1.39 3.56
C CYS A 122 -8.40 -2.90 3.77
N CYS A 123 -9.06 -3.31 4.88
CA CYS A 123 -9.33 -4.73 5.14
C CYS A 123 -10.05 -5.44 3.98
N GLY A 124 -11.08 -4.81 3.41
CA GLY A 124 -11.80 -5.36 2.26
C GLY A 124 -10.92 -5.55 1.02
N SER A 125 -9.96 -4.66 0.81
CA SER A 125 -9.01 -4.75 -0.30
C SER A 125 -8.00 -5.90 -0.12
N HIS A 126 -7.52 -6.10 1.11
CA HIS A 126 -6.64 -7.24 1.42
C HIS A 126 -7.38 -8.58 1.29
N ILE A 127 -8.64 -8.67 1.77
CA ILE A 127 -9.47 -9.86 1.56
C ILE A 127 -9.65 -10.17 0.07
N LYS A 128 -9.83 -9.14 -0.78
CA LYS A 128 -9.90 -9.32 -2.25
C LYS A 128 -8.58 -9.88 -2.80
N ALA A 129 -7.43 -9.41 -2.34
CA ALA A 129 -6.12 -9.93 -2.72
C ALA A 129 -5.91 -11.38 -2.25
N TRP A 130 -6.24 -11.71 -1.01
CA TRP A 130 -6.16 -13.07 -0.48
C TRP A 130 -7.06 -14.05 -1.23
N ARG A 131 -8.29 -13.65 -1.57
CA ARG A 131 -9.17 -14.44 -2.43
C ARG A 131 -8.59 -14.65 -3.83
N MET A 132 -7.83 -13.69 -4.36
CA MET A 132 -7.12 -13.85 -5.64
C MET A 132 -5.98 -14.86 -5.50
N ALA A 133 -5.18 -14.76 -4.44
CA ALA A 133 -4.09 -15.70 -4.15
C ALA A 133 -4.63 -17.14 -3.95
N ALA A 134 -5.68 -17.31 -3.16
CA ALA A 134 -6.29 -18.61 -2.86
C ALA A 134 -6.93 -19.30 -4.08
N ARG A 135 -7.31 -18.55 -5.11
CA ARG A 135 -7.78 -19.12 -6.40
C ARG A 135 -6.63 -19.49 -7.33
N GLY A 136 -5.44 -18.96 -7.08
CA GLY A 136 -4.24 -19.26 -7.85
C GLY A 136 -3.53 -20.52 -7.35
N THR A 137 -2.59 -21.00 -8.16
CA THR A 137 -1.67 -22.11 -7.79
C THR A 137 -0.24 -21.62 -7.52
N ARG A 138 -0.03 -20.30 -7.58
CA ARG A 138 1.26 -19.65 -7.36
C ARG A 138 1.11 -18.50 -6.36
N PRO A 139 2.17 -18.17 -5.61
CA PRO A 139 2.17 -17.00 -4.73
C PRO A 139 1.81 -15.71 -5.47
N LEU A 140 1.29 -14.75 -4.71
CA LEU A 140 0.88 -13.44 -5.20
C LEU A 140 1.59 -12.37 -4.39
N ILE A 141 2.46 -11.59 -5.03
CA ILE A 141 3.01 -10.40 -4.39
C ILE A 141 1.90 -9.34 -4.36
N VAL A 142 1.62 -8.83 -3.16
CA VAL A 142 0.69 -7.73 -2.95
C VAL A 142 1.43 -6.57 -2.33
N VAL A 143 1.21 -5.36 -2.85
CA VAL A 143 1.72 -4.12 -2.26
C VAL A 143 0.59 -3.08 -2.16
N GLU A 144 0.71 -2.14 -1.24
CA GLU A 144 -0.15 -0.96 -1.19
C GLU A 144 0.38 0.16 -2.10
N ASP A 145 -0.48 1.13 -2.43
CA ASP A 145 -0.14 2.23 -3.35
C ASP A 145 0.68 3.36 -2.70
N ASP A 146 1.05 3.25 -1.42
CA ASP A 146 2.15 4.01 -0.79
C ASP A 146 3.44 3.20 -0.61
N ALA A 147 3.48 1.94 -1.06
CA ALA A 147 4.70 1.17 -1.04
C ALA A 147 5.77 1.83 -1.92
N VAL A 148 7.03 1.72 -1.48
CA VAL A 148 8.21 2.15 -2.23
C VAL A 148 9.18 0.99 -2.30
N ALA A 149 9.45 0.51 -3.51
CA ALA A 149 10.50 -0.48 -3.75
C ALA A 149 11.88 0.19 -3.57
N LEU A 150 12.65 -0.33 -2.62
CA LEU A 150 14.02 0.09 -2.36
C LEU A 150 14.99 -0.59 -3.36
N PRO A 151 16.21 -0.05 -3.56
CA PRO A 151 17.21 -0.68 -4.45
C PRO A 151 17.51 -2.15 -4.12
N THR A 152 17.43 -2.53 -2.84
CA THR A 152 17.65 -3.90 -2.35
C THR A 152 16.41 -4.79 -2.44
N PHE A 153 15.27 -4.27 -2.89
CA PHE A 153 14.02 -5.04 -2.94
C PHE A 153 14.15 -6.34 -3.75
N PRO A 154 14.68 -6.34 -4.99
CA PRO A 154 14.76 -7.58 -5.78
C PRO A 154 15.63 -8.63 -5.11
N SER A 155 16.82 -8.26 -4.62
CA SER A 155 17.73 -9.20 -3.99
C SER A 155 17.18 -9.74 -2.67
N SER A 156 16.55 -8.87 -1.86
CA SER A 156 15.95 -9.28 -0.58
C SER A 156 14.74 -10.18 -0.79
N LEU A 157 13.88 -9.89 -1.77
CA LEU A 157 12.74 -10.75 -2.11
C LEU A 157 13.21 -12.14 -2.54
N LEU A 158 14.17 -12.23 -3.46
CA LEU A 158 14.68 -13.51 -3.94
C LEU A 158 15.36 -14.31 -2.83
N GLN A 159 16.08 -13.64 -1.93
CA GLN A 159 16.69 -14.28 -0.78
C GLN A 159 15.61 -14.78 0.21
N ALA A 160 14.56 -13.99 0.48
CA ALA A 160 13.45 -14.40 1.33
C ALA A 160 12.70 -15.61 0.74
N LEU A 161 12.39 -15.61 -0.56
CA LEU A 161 11.76 -16.74 -1.25
C LEU A 161 12.61 -18.02 -1.23
N LYS A 162 13.94 -17.87 -1.19
CA LYS A 162 14.87 -19.00 -1.07
C LYS A 162 14.92 -19.56 0.36
N GLU A 163 14.83 -18.69 1.36
CA GLU A 163 14.97 -19.04 2.78
C GLU A 163 13.66 -19.50 3.42
N ALA A 164 12.52 -19.05 2.90
CA ALA A 164 11.21 -19.36 3.44
C ALA A 164 10.97 -20.87 3.49
N PRO A 165 10.58 -21.44 4.65
CA PRO A 165 10.08 -22.80 4.74
C PRO A 165 8.97 -23.08 3.71
N ARG A 166 8.89 -24.32 3.22
CA ARG A 166 7.94 -24.70 2.14
C ARG A 166 6.46 -24.54 2.53
N ASP A 167 6.18 -24.60 3.81
CA ASP A 167 4.86 -24.43 4.44
C ASP A 167 4.57 -22.98 4.86
N THR A 168 5.44 -22.03 4.51
CA THR A 168 5.22 -20.60 4.78
C THR A 168 3.98 -20.11 4.02
N GLY A 169 2.94 -19.74 4.77
CA GLY A 169 1.71 -19.23 4.18
C GLY A 169 1.79 -17.78 3.68
N MET A 170 2.67 -16.96 4.26
CA MET A 170 2.85 -15.56 3.89
C MET A 170 4.21 -15.02 4.35
N VAL A 171 4.87 -14.20 3.53
CA VAL A 171 6.06 -13.43 3.90
C VAL A 171 5.75 -11.94 3.82
N PHE A 172 5.87 -11.23 4.93
CA PHE A 172 5.69 -9.77 4.95
C PHE A 172 6.92 -9.05 4.38
N LEU A 173 6.66 -8.04 3.56
CA LEU A 173 7.67 -7.24 2.88
C LEU A 173 7.68 -5.85 3.52
N SER A 174 8.57 -5.62 4.48
CA SER A 174 8.71 -4.34 5.16
C SER A 174 10.16 -4.01 5.48
N SER A 175 10.49 -2.72 5.51
CA SER A 175 11.73 -2.19 6.07
C SER A 175 11.60 -1.73 7.52
N LYS A 176 10.38 -1.78 8.09
CA LYS A 176 10.07 -1.35 9.44
C LYS A 176 9.10 -2.33 10.10
N ASP A 177 9.43 -2.75 11.30
CA ASP A 177 8.51 -3.43 12.19
C ASP A 177 8.59 -2.77 13.56
N ARG A 178 7.46 -2.77 14.29
CA ARG A 178 7.39 -2.27 15.67
C ARG A 178 7.57 -3.40 16.69
N GLY A 179 7.56 -4.66 16.25
CA GLY A 179 7.88 -5.80 17.09
C GLY A 179 9.38 -5.95 17.36
N THR A 180 9.72 -7.04 18.05
CA THR A 180 11.08 -7.54 18.29
C THR A 180 11.29 -8.79 17.44
N PRO A 181 11.46 -8.67 16.12
CA PRO A 181 11.53 -9.82 15.24
C PRO A 181 12.82 -10.61 15.49
N LYS A 182 12.75 -11.93 15.35
CA LYS A 182 13.89 -12.84 15.49
C LYS A 182 14.46 -13.18 14.11
N ALA A 183 15.77 -13.06 13.94
CA ALA A 183 16.40 -13.47 12.69
C ALA A 183 16.32 -15.00 12.52
N VAL A 184 15.78 -15.44 11.37
CA VAL A 184 15.68 -16.86 10.99
C VAL A 184 16.29 -17.15 9.62
N GLY A 185 16.80 -16.12 8.95
CA GLY A 185 17.54 -16.19 7.70
C GLY A 185 18.45 -14.97 7.51
N LYS A 186 19.04 -14.81 6.32
CA LYS A 186 19.85 -13.62 6.00
C LYS A 186 19.00 -12.37 5.87
N VAL A 187 17.77 -12.53 5.39
CA VAL A 187 16.79 -11.44 5.26
C VAL A 187 15.44 -11.80 5.89
N LEU A 188 15.24 -13.09 6.22
CA LEU A 188 14.00 -13.55 6.82
C LEU A 188 14.01 -13.36 8.33
N MET A 189 12.90 -12.82 8.82
CA MET A 189 12.67 -12.59 10.24
C MET A 189 11.35 -13.25 10.64
N GLU A 190 11.32 -13.85 11.83
CA GLU A 190 10.11 -14.33 12.49
C GLU A 190 9.51 -13.18 13.31
N PRO A 191 8.34 -12.64 12.92
CA PRO A 191 7.75 -11.50 13.62
C PRO A 191 7.05 -11.95 14.90
N SER A 192 7.24 -11.22 16.01
CA SER A 192 6.42 -11.38 17.22
C SER A 192 5.04 -10.71 17.08
N PHE A 193 4.95 -9.73 16.20
CA PHE A 193 3.75 -9.00 15.83
C PHE A 193 3.95 -8.40 14.44
N VAL A 194 2.88 -8.25 13.66
CA VAL A 194 2.98 -7.61 12.33
C VAL A 194 2.20 -6.30 12.34
N TRP A 195 2.92 -5.21 12.14
CA TRP A 195 2.33 -3.86 12.25
C TRP A 195 1.61 -3.36 10.99
N THR A 196 2.03 -3.80 9.81
CA THR A 196 1.56 -3.24 8.54
C THR A 196 1.44 -4.30 7.46
N THR A 197 0.54 -4.06 6.51
CA THR A 197 0.28 -4.87 5.32
C THR A 197 0.75 -4.20 4.02
N VAL A 198 1.66 -3.23 4.12
CA VAL A 198 2.19 -2.44 2.98
C VAL A 198 2.72 -3.30 1.84
N GLY A 199 3.24 -4.49 2.15
CA GLY A 199 3.64 -5.48 1.17
C GLY A 199 3.75 -6.88 1.76
N TYR A 200 3.41 -7.90 0.98
CA TYR A 200 3.55 -9.31 1.33
C TYR A 200 3.54 -10.20 0.08
N VAL A 201 3.96 -11.45 0.22
CA VAL A 201 3.87 -12.52 -0.79
C VAL A 201 3.26 -13.77 -0.19
#